data_AF-A0A924SR34-F1
#
_entry.id   AF-A0A924SR34-F1
#
_cell.length_a   1.000
_cell.length_b   1.000
_cell.length_c   1.000
_cell.angle_alpha   90.00
_cell.angle_beta   90.00
_cell.angle_gamma   90.00
#
_symmetry.space_group_name_H-M   'P 1'
#
loop_
_entity.id
_entity.type
_entity.pdbx_description
1 polymer ?
#
loop_
_entity_poly.entity_id
_entity_poly.type
_entity_poly.pdbx_seq_one_letter_code
_entity_poly.pdbx_strand_id
1 'polypeptide(L)'
;MSKEITGMKEDYSQWYNDLVIKAGLADYSAVRGCMVIKPYGYALWENMQQQLDKMFKETGHQNAYFPLFVPKSLFEAEEKNAEGFAKECAIVTHYRLKTDPDHKGKLMVDPEAKLEEELVVRPTSEAIIWNTYKGWIQSYRDLPLLINQWANVVRWEMRTRLFLRTTEFLWQEGHTAHATEQEAIDETIQMLNVYADFAETYMAMPVIKGIKSANERFAGAVDTYCIEALMQDGKALQAGTSHFLGQNFAKAFDVKFSDKQNKL
;
A
#
# COMPACT_ATOMS: atom_id res chain seq x y z
N MET A 1 8.88 12.99 39.91
CA MET A 1 7.88 12.04 39.39
C MET A 1 7.30 12.61 38.11
N SER A 2 7.21 11.77 37.07
CA SER A 2 7.24 12.08 35.64
C SER A 2 6.33 13.24 35.18
N LYS A 3 6.97 14.26 34.61
CA LYS A 3 6.35 15.47 34.04
C LYS A 3 6.04 15.34 32.54
N GLU A 4 5.80 14.12 32.04
CA GLU A 4 6.33 13.77 30.72
C GLU A 4 5.35 13.30 29.64
N ILE A 5 4.04 13.15 29.86
CA ILE A 5 3.11 12.83 28.77
C ILE A 5 1.97 13.84 28.80
N THR A 6 1.70 14.47 27.66
CA THR A 6 0.61 15.44 27.50
C THR A 6 -0.74 14.79 27.77
N GLY A 7 -1.67 15.49 28.43
CA GLY A 7 -2.98 14.91 28.71
C GLY A 7 -3.82 14.72 27.44
N MET A 8 -4.50 13.58 27.29
CA MET A 8 -5.38 13.30 26.14
C MET A 8 -6.39 14.42 25.83
N LYS A 9 -6.99 15.01 26.89
CA LYS A 9 -7.99 16.08 26.76
C LYS A 9 -7.39 17.45 26.47
N GLU A 10 -6.09 17.62 26.69
CA GLU A 10 -5.37 18.88 26.50
C GLU A 10 -4.89 18.97 25.05
N ASP A 11 -4.13 17.97 24.60
CA ASP A 11 -3.73 17.83 23.21
C ASP A 11 -3.56 16.34 22.86
N TYR A 12 -4.57 15.78 22.22
CA TYR A 12 -4.56 14.38 21.80
C TYR A 12 -3.47 14.07 20.76
N SER A 13 -3.11 15.06 19.93
CA SER A 13 -2.08 14.86 18.89
C SER A 13 -0.71 14.75 19.55
N GLN A 14 -0.41 15.63 20.50
CA GLN A 14 0.83 15.56 21.27
C GLN A 14 0.86 14.33 22.19
N TRP A 15 -0.24 14.00 22.86
CA TRP A 15 -0.36 12.78 23.67
C TRP A 15 0.00 11.51 22.88
N TYR A 16 -0.53 11.38 21.66
CA TYR A 16 -0.23 10.24 20.80
C TYR A 16 1.26 10.17 20.43
N ASN A 17 1.85 11.32 20.05
CA ASN A 17 3.27 11.37 19.71
C ASN A 17 4.15 11.06 20.93
N ASP A 18 3.81 11.61 22.10
CA ASP A 18 4.50 11.32 23.36
C ASP A 18 4.48 9.82 23.66
N LEU A 19 3.34 9.14 23.49
CA LEU A 19 3.25 7.70 23.68
C LEU A 19 4.13 6.93 22.71
N VAL A 20 4.05 7.23 21.41
CA VAL A 20 4.86 6.53 20.38
C VAL A 20 6.35 6.64 20.68
N ILE A 21 6.84 7.85 20.95
CA ILE A 21 8.27 8.11 21.19
C ILE A 21 8.72 7.51 22.53
N LYS A 22 7.97 7.79 23.61
CA LYS A 22 8.39 7.41 24.97
C LYS A 22 8.23 5.92 25.27
N ALA A 23 7.27 5.27 24.62
CA ALA A 23 7.18 3.80 24.64
C ALA A 23 8.26 3.14 23.77
N GLY A 24 9.02 3.91 22.98
CA GLY A 24 10.06 3.38 22.11
C GLY A 24 9.51 2.56 20.94
N LEU A 25 8.34 2.94 20.40
CA LEU A 25 7.74 2.28 19.23
C LEU A 25 8.38 2.74 17.92
N ALA A 26 8.58 4.04 17.76
CA ALA A 26 9.25 4.64 16.60
C ALA A 26 9.99 5.92 17.01
N ASP A 27 10.88 6.39 16.15
CA ASP A 27 11.53 7.70 16.20
C ASP A 27 11.38 8.42 14.85
N TYR A 28 11.54 9.74 14.83
CA TYR A 28 11.58 10.50 13.59
C TYR A 28 12.84 10.19 12.79
N SER A 29 12.71 10.02 11.48
CA SER A 29 13.84 9.88 10.57
C SER A 29 14.46 11.25 10.22
N ALA A 30 15.69 11.24 9.72
CA ALA A 30 16.30 12.41 9.08
C ALA A 30 15.59 12.83 7.78
N VAL A 31 14.81 11.91 7.18
CA VAL A 31 13.98 12.18 6.01
C VAL A 31 12.59 12.63 6.48
N ARG A 32 12.15 13.79 5.99
CA ARG A 32 10.84 14.36 6.34
C ARG A 32 9.73 13.36 6.05
N GLY A 33 8.92 13.11 7.08
CA GLY A 33 7.74 12.26 6.99
C GLY A 33 8.01 10.75 7.06
N CYS A 34 9.26 10.32 7.03
CA CYS A 34 9.65 8.95 7.34
C CYS A 34 9.82 8.76 8.85
N MET A 35 9.75 7.52 9.28
CA MET A 35 9.99 7.11 10.67
C MET A 35 11.00 5.96 10.72
N VAL A 36 11.72 5.87 11.83
CA VAL A 36 12.47 4.67 12.19
C VAL A 36 11.60 3.86 13.13
N ILE A 37 11.06 2.73 12.67
CA ILE A 37 10.32 1.81 13.54
C ILE A 37 11.33 1.07 14.42
N LYS A 38 11.23 1.25 15.74
CA LYS A 38 12.16 0.67 16.71
C LYS A 38 11.80 -0.79 16.97
N PRO A 39 12.69 -1.60 17.59
CA PRO A 39 12.43 -3.02 17.81
C PRO A 39 11.08 -3.32 18.46
N TYR A 40 10.62 -2.50 19.43
CA TYR A 40 9.33 -2.74 20.06
C TYR A 40 8.14 -2.47 19.13
N GLY A 41 8.17 -1.40 18.34
CA GLY A 41 7.13 -1.14 17.34
C GLY A 41 7.16 -2.13 16.19
N TYR A 42 8.35 -2.57 15.78
CA TYR A 42 8.50 -3.53 14.69
C TYR A 42 8.03 -4.93 15.11
N ALA A 43 8.24 -5.32 16.37
CA ALA A 43 7.68 -6.56 16.90
C ALA A 43 6.15 -6.60 16.83
N LEU A 44 5.47 -5.46 17.01
CA LEU A 44 4.02 -5.39 16.79
C LEU A 44 3.67 -5.63 15.32
N TRP A 45 4.41 -5.01 14.40
CA TRP A 45 4.26 -5.26 12.96
C TRP A 45 4.49 -6.73 12.59
N GLU A 46 5.54 -7.35 13.10
CA GLU A 46 5.83 -8.78 12.86
C GLU A 46 4.70 -9.69 13.35
N ASN A 47 4.08 -9.39 14.49
CA ASN A 47 2.94 -10.14 15.00
C ASN A 47 1.69 -9.97 14.12
N MET A 48 1.39 -8.74 13.71
CA MET A 48 0.28 -8.46 12.78
C MET A 48 0.51 -9.17 11.44
N GLN A 49 1.73 -9.08 10.91
CA GLN A 49 2.14 -9.74 9.67
C GLN A 49 1.96 -11.24 9.75
N GLN A 50 2.49 -11.90 10.79
CA GLN A 50 2.38 -13.36 10.95
C GLN A 50 0.93 -13.83 10.97
N GLN A 51 0.06 -13.11 11.70
CA GLN A 51 -1.33 -13.49 11.82
C GLN A 51 -2.10 -13.27 10.51
N LEU A 52 -1.97 -12.10 9.88
CA LEU A 52 -2.63 -11.83 8.59
C LEU A 52 -2.11 -12.76 7.49
N ASP A 53 -0.80 -13.01 7.44
CA ASP A 53 -0.18 -13.91 6.46
C ASP A 53 -0.73 -15.34 6.60
N LYS A 54 -0.97 -15.81 7.83
CA LYS A 54 -1.65 -17.07 8.08
C LYS A 54 -3.09 -17.05 7.54
N MET A 55 -3.86 -16.01 7.83
CA MET A 55 -5.25 -15.87 7.38
C MET A 55 -5.35 -15.85 5.84
N PHE A 56 -4.43 -15.15 5.15
CA PHE A 56 -4.39 -15.14 3.69
C PHE A 56 -4.03 -16.51 3.10
N LYS A 57 -3.10 -17.24 3.74
CA LYS A 57 -2.77 -18.61 3.31
C LYS A 57 -3.92 -19.58 3.51
N GLU A 58 -4.72 -19.41 4.55
CA GLU A 58 -5.94 -20.20 4.77
C GLU A 58 -6.99 -19.98 3.68
N THR A 59 -6.98 -18.82 3.00
CA THR A 59 -7.83 -18.53 1.85
C THR A 59 -7.17 -18.83 0.49
N GLY A 60 -5.98 -19.44 0.48
CA GLY A 60 -5.31 -19.89 -0.74
C GLY A 60 -4.39 -18.86 -1.40
N HIS A 61 -4.15 -17.70 -0.77
CA HIS A 61 -3.22 -16.69 -1.29
C HIS A 61 -1.77 -17.15 -1.18
N GLN A 62 -0.96 -16.67 -2.12
CA GLN A 62 0.48 -16.93 -2.16
C GLN A 62 1.26 -15.63 -2.16
N ASN A 63 2.32 -15.58 -1.37
CA ASN A 63 3.20 -14.42 -1.34
C ASN A 63 4.09 -14.37 -2.59
N ALA A 64 4.19 -13.19 -3.18
CA ALA A 64 5.18 -12.85 -4.20
C ALA A 64 5.84 -11.50 -3.87
N TYR A 65 6.86 -11.14 -4.64
CA TYR A 65 7.50 -9.83 -4.54
C TYR A 65 7.71 -9.23 -5.92
N PHE A 66 7.18 -8.03 -6.10
CA PHE A 66 7.35 -7.18 -7.26
C PHE A 66 8.32 -6.05 -6.91
N PRO A 67 9.10 -5.56 -7.89
CA PRO A 67 10.07 -4.49 -7.68
C PRO A 67 9.48 -3.18 -7.11
N LEU A 68 10.32 -2.45 -6.39
CA LEU A 68 10.02 -1.10 -5.86
C LEU A 68 9.88 -0.05 -6.96
N PHE A 69 10.64 -0.20 -8.04
CA PHE A 69 10.70 0.79 -9.12
C PHE A 69 9.75 0.42 -10.25
N VAL A 70 8.89 1.37 -10.61
CA VAL A 70 7.90 1.25 -11.69
C VAL A 70 8.33 2.19 -12.83
N PRO A 71 8.53 1.70 -14.06
CA PRO A 71 8.75 2.55 -15.22
C PRO A 71 7.62 3.58 -15.37
N LYS A 72 7.98 4.85 -15.58
CA LYS A 72 7.00 5.94 -15.72
C LYS A 72 5.97 5.65 -16.81
N SER A 73 6.36 5.00 -17.91
CA SER A 73 5.46 4.60 -19.01
C SER A 73 4.33 3.66 -18.56
N LEU A 74 4.60 2.72 -17.64
CA LEU A 74 3.57 1.85 -17.08
C LEU A 74 2.61 2.62 -16.17
N PHE A 75 3.15 3.56 -15.40
CA PHE A 75 2.37 4.42 -14.52
C PHE A 75 1.47 5.39 -15.31
N GLU A 76 1.96 5.92 -16.45
CA GLU A 76 1.15 6.73 -17.37
C GLU A 76 0.02 5.92 -18.06
N ALA A 77 0.22 4.62 -18.28
CA ALA A 77 -0.83 3.74 -18.80
C ALA A 77 -1.95 3.52 -17.77
N GLU A 78 -1.61 3.46 -16.48
CA GLU A 78 -2.57 3.41 -15.37
C GLU A 78 -3.36 4.72 -15.25
N GLU A 79 -2.70 5.88 -15.22
CA GLU A 79 -3.34 7.19 -15.04
C GLU A 79 -4.39 7.49 -16.13
N LYS A 80 -4.18 7.03 -17.37
CA LYS A 80 -5.16 7.17 -18.47
C LYS A 80 -6.49 6.45 -18.20
N ASN A 81 -6.49 5.43 -17.35
CA ASN A 81 -7.65 4.60 -17.05
C ASN A 81 -8.17 4.79 -15.60
N ALA A 82 -7.35 5.36 -14.72
CA ALA A 82 -7.66 5.63 -13.32
C ALA A 82 -7.01 6.95 -12.89
N GLU A 83 -7.63 8.09 -13.22
CA GLU A 83 -7.11 9.42 -12.87
C GLU A 83 -6.97 9.56 -11.34
N GLY A 84 -5.82 10.06 -10.87
CA GLY A 84 -5.61 10.46 -9.48
C GLY A 84 -4.35 9.91 -8.79
N PHE A 85 -3.60 8.98 -9.41
CA PHE A 85 -2.40 8.39 -8.80
C PHE A 85 -1.15 9.26 -8.94
N ALA A 86 -1.09 10.12 -9.97
CA ALA A 86 0.07 10.97 -10.24
C ALA A 86 0.42 12.00 -9.16
N LYS A 87 -0.42 12.15 -8.13
CA LYS A 87 -0.15 13.08 -7.03
C LYS A 87 0.76 12.41 -6.01
N GLU A 88 1.89 13.06 -5.71
CA GLU A 88 2.77 12.73 -4.57
C GLU A 88 3.68 11.48 -4.75
N CYS A 89 4.21 11.23 -5.95
CA CYS A 89 5.19 10.16 -6.18
C CYS A 89 6.65 10.64 -6.06
N ALA A 90 7.53 9.80 -5.50
CA ALA A 90 8.98 9.98 -5.59
C ALA A 90 9.51 9.41 -6.93
N ILE A 91 10.43 10.13 -7.58
CA ILE A 91 10.93 9.80 -8.92
C ILE A 91 12.45 9.71 -8.90
N VAL A 92 12.98 8.58 -9.39
CA VAL A 92 14.41 8.36 -9.62
C VAL A 92 14.74 8.79 -11.04
N THR A 93 15.65 9.74 -11.17
CA THR A 93 16.08 10.31 -12.46
C THR A 93 17.54 10.00 -12.79
N HIS A 94 18.34 9.62 -11.80
CA HIS A 94 19.78 9.34 -11.95
C HIS A 94 20.17 8.14 -11.08
N TYR A 95 21.14 7.33 -11.53
CA TYR A 95 21.56 6.09 -10.83
C TYR A 95 22.92 6.21 -10.11
N ARG A 96 23.63 7.35 -10.22
CA ARG A 96 24.97 7.51 -9.65
C ARG A 96 25.20 8.90 -9.06
N LEU A 97 25.90 8.92 -7.93
CA LEU A 97 26.55 10.10 -7.37
C LEU A 97 28.05 10.07 -7.72
N LYS A 98 28.66 11.24 -7.87
CA LYS A 98 30.12 11.41 -7.99
C LYS A 98 30.64 12.43 -6.99
N THR A 99 31.93 12.39 -6.71
CA THR A 99 32.58 13.43 -5.90
C THR A 99 32.38 14.78 -6.56
N ASP A 100 32.00 15.78 -5.78
CA ASP A 100 31.91 17.16 -6.23
C ASP A 100 33.33 17.71 -6.45
N PRO A 101 33.71 18.08 -7.70
CA PRO A 101 35.05 18.59 -8.00
C PRO A 101 35.31 19.96 -7.36
N ASP A 102 34.25 20.73 -7.09
CA ASP A 102 34.32 22.08 -6.52
C ASP A 102 34.24 22.05 -4.99
N HIS A 103 33.68 20.99 -4.40
CA HIS A 103 33.50 20.84 -2.95
C HIS A 103 34.07 19.53 -2.41
N LYS A 104 35.32 19.57 -1.95
CA LYS A 104 36.01 18.40 -1.35
C LYS A 104 35.19 17.75 -0.23
N GLY A 105 34.93 16.44 -0.36
CA GLY A 105 34.17 15.65 0.61
C GLY A 105 32.65 15.73 0.44
N LYS A 106 32.14 16.44 -0.58
CA LYS A 106 30.74 16.42 -0.97
C LYS A 106 30.52 15.52 -2.18
N LEU A 107 29.29 15.03 -2.31
CA LEU A 107 28.82 14.27 -3.47
C LEU A 107 27.83 15.14 -4.24
N MET A 108 27.85 15.01 -5.56
CA MET A 108 26.86 15.59 -6.46
C MET A 108 26.22 14.47 -7.30
N VAL A 109 25.00 14.72 -7.79
CA VAL A 109 24.39 13.85 -8.80
C VAL A 109 25.25 13.90 -10.05
N ASP A 110 25.57 12.74 -10.62
CA ASP A 110 26.33 12.69 -11.86
C ASP A 110 25.41 12.96 -13.06
N PRO A 111 25.58 14.08 -13.81
CA PRO A 111 24.69 14.41 -14.92
C PRO A 111 24.71 13.34 -16.04
N GLU A 112 25.83 12.64 -16.20
CA GLU A 112 26.00 11.55 -17.19
C GLU A 112 25.31 10.24 -16.76
N ALA A 113 24.80 10.17 -15.53
CA ALA A 113 24.10 9.01 -15.00
C ALA A 113 22.58 9.18 -15.01
N LYS A 114 22.07 10.07 -15.87
CA LYS A 114 20.64 10.24 -16.09
C LYS A 114 20.06 8.97 -16.71
N LEU A 115 18.92 8.52 -16.21
CA LEU A 115 18.21 7.37 -16.74
C LEU A 115 17.57 7.69 -18.10
N GLU A 116 17.48 6.70 -18.97
CA GLU A 116 16.74 6.81 -20.25
C GLU A 116 15.24 7.04 -20.00
N GLU A 117 14.71 6.39 -18.96
CA GLU A 117 13.34 6.55 -18.48
C GLU A 117 13.34 6.80 -16.97
N GLU A 118 12.49 7.73 -16.53
CA GLU A 118 12.27 7.99 -15.10
C GLU A 118 11.61 6.78 -14.44
N LEU A 119 12.09 6.42 -13.24
CA LEU A 119 11.49 5.34 -12.45
C LEU A 119 10.73 5.92 -11.27
N VAL A 120 9.46 5.55 -11.14
CA VAL A 120 8.61 5.92 -10.00
C VAL A 120 8.86 4.93 -8.86
N VAL A 121 9.08 5.43 -7.65
CA VAL A 121 9.05 4.59 -6.44
C VAL A 121 7.58 4.28 -6.14
N ARG A 122 7.21 2.99 -6.10
CA ARG A 122 5.79 2.60 -6.02
C ARG A 122 5.01 3.34 -4.92
N PRO A 123 3.95 4.08 -5.25
CA PRO A 123 2.93 4.49 -4.28
C PRO A 123 1.92 3.36 -4.01
N THR A 124 1.87 2.40 -4.95
CA THR A 124 1.10 1.17 -5.00
C THR A 124 1.64 0.32 -6.18
N SER A 125 1.36 -0.99 -6.25
CA SER A 125 1.99 -1.89 -7.23
C SER A 125 1.11 -2.33 -8.40
N GLU A 126 -0.09 -1.76 -8.59
CA GLU A 126 -1.05 -2.17 -9.62
C GLU A 126 -0.42 -2.18 -11.02
N ALA A 127 0.21 -1.09 -11.45
CA ALA A 127 0.79 -1.02 -12.79
C ALA A 127 1.82 -2.12 -13.08
N ILE A 128 2.73 -2.39 -12.15
CA ILE A 128 3.77 -3.41 -12.34
C ILE A 128 3.19 -4.82 -12.24
N ILE A 129 2.20 -5.03 -11.37
CA ILE A 129 1.55 -6.33 -11.18
C ILE A 129 0.70 -6.67 -12.39
N TRP A 130 -0.18 -5.78 -12.85
CA TRP A 130 -1.07 -6.05 -13.98
C TRP A 130 -0.30 -6.20 -15.30
N ASN A 131 0.78 -5.43 -15.49
CA ASN A 131 1.70 -5.65 -16.61
C ASN A 131 2.37 -7.03 -16.56
N THR A 132 2.69 -7.52 -15.36
CA THR A 132 3.27 -8.87 -15.17
C THR A 132 2.22 -9.97 -15.37
N TYR A 133 1.01 -9.76 -14.87
CA TYR A 133 -0.13 -10.69 -15.00
C TYR A 133 -0.50 -10.95 -16.45
N LYS A 134 -0.29 -10.00 -17.35
CA LYS A 134 -0.40 -10.21 -18.80
C LYS A 134 0.39 -11.44 -19.28
N GLY A 135 1.57 -11.68 -18.68
CA GLY A 135 2.39 -12.85 -19.00
C GLY A 135 1.96 -14.12 -18.28
N TRP A 136 1.42 -14.02 -17.07
CA TRP A 136 1.05 -15.17 -16.24
C TRP A 136 -0.32 -15.75 -16.59
N ILE A 137 -1.26 -14.89 -17.00
CA ILE A 137 -2.63 -15.27 -17.30
C ILE A 137 -2.77 -15.44 -18.82
N GLN A 138 -2.97 -16.69 -19.27
CA GLN A 138 -3.19 -17.01 -20.69
C GLN A 138 -4.50 -17.78 -20.91
N SER A 139 -4.94 -18.55 -19.91
CA SER A 139 -6.12 -19.41 -19.97
C SER A 139 -6.92 -19.35 -18.66
N TYR A 140 -8.19 -19.77 -18.71
CA TYR A 140 -9.04 -19.94 -17.52
C TYR A 140 -8.43 -20.85 -16.44
N ARG A 141 -7.43 -21.66 -16.79
CA ARG A 141 -6.70 -22.55 -15.87
C ARG A 141 -5.71 -21.83 -14.98
N ASP A 142 -5.30 -20.63 -15.38
CA ASP A 142 -4.38 -19.79 -14.60
C ASP A 142 -5.15 -18.96 -13.54
N LEU A 143 -6.47 -19.12 -13.48
CA LEU A 143 -7.38 -18.39 -12.61
C LEU A 143 -8.08 -19.37 -11.61
N PRO A 144 -8.39 -18.91 -10.38
CA PRO A 144 -8.05 -17.61 -9.83
C PRO A 144 -6.56 -17.49 -9.51
N LEU A 145 -6.00 -16.30 -9.74
CA LEU A 145 -4.65 -15.96 -9.33
C LEU A 145 -4.74 -15.14 -8.05
N LEU A 146 -4.20 -15.65 -6.94
CA LEU A 146 -4.35 -15.07 -5.60
C LEU A 146 -2.97 -14.69 -5.04
N ILE A 147 -2.51 -13.46 -5.29
CA ILE A 147 -1.16 -13.04 -4.90
C ILE A 147 -1.22 -11.99 -3.80
N ASN A 148 -0.32 -12.13 -2.84
CA ASN A 148 -0.09 -11.19 -1.77
C ASN A 148 1.35 -10.66 -1.80
N GLN A 149 1.56 -9.41 -1.41
CA GLN A 149 2.89 -8.83 -1.20
C GLN A 149 2.96 -8.09 0.13
N TRP A 150 4.02 -8.37 0.90
CA TRP A 150 4.44 -7.55 2.04
C TRP A 150 5.58 -6.64 1.58
N ALA A 151 5.41 -5.33 1.74
CA ALA A 151 6.28 -4.35 1.11
C ALA A 151 6.26 -3.00 1.83
N ASN A 152 7.24 -2.16 1.53
CA ASN A 152 7.15 -0.71 1.71
C ASN A 152 6.62 -0.04 0.45
N VAL A 153 5.94 1.10 0.63
CA VAL A 153 5.56 2.03 -0.43
C VAL A 153 5.91 3.47 -0.05
N VAL A 154 5.98 4.35 -1.04
CA VAL A 154 6.29 5.77 -0.85
C VAL A 154 5.18 6.64 -1.41
N ARG A 155 4.61 7.50 -0.56
CA ARG A 155 3.64 8.55 -0.91
C ARG A 155 4.10 9.85 -0.28
N TRP A 156 4.32 10.90 -1.07
CA TRP A 156 4.97 12.14 -0.65
C TRP A 156 4.03 13.07 0.13
N GLU A 157 3.61 12.59 1.30
CA GLU A 157 2.60 13.22 2.15
C GLU A 157 3.09 14.54 2.78
N MET A 158 2.29 15.60 2.63
CA MET A 158 2.63 16.92 3.17
C MET A 158 2.47 17.03 4.69
N ARG A 159 1.53 16.27 5.26
CA ARG A 159 1.17 16.29 6.69
C ARG A 159 1.26 14.88 7.26
N THR A 160 2.37 14.57 7.90
CA THR A 160 2.63 13.24 8.42
C THR A 160 2.33 13.11 9.91
N ARG A 161 2.02 11.88 10.33
CA ARG A 161 1.83 11.46 11.72
C ARG A 161 2.29 10.01 11.84
N LEU A 162 3.14 9.72 12.82
CA LEU A 162 3.75 8.39 13.00
C LEU A 162 2.69 7.27 12.95
N PHE A 163 2.98 6.22 12.18
CA PHE A 163 2.10 5.10 11.82
C PHE A 163 0.84 5.44 11.02
N LEU A 164 0.13 6.53 11.33
CA LEU A 164 -1.15 6.86 10.69
C LEU A 164 -1.01 7.39 9.26
N ARG A 165 0.07 8.13 8.99
CA ARG A 165 0.35 8.73 7.69
C ARG A 165 1.82 9.13 7.60
N THR A 166 2.64 8.35 6.89
CA THR A 166 4.08 8.60 6.72
C THR A 166 4.46 8.59 5.25
N THR A 167 5.58 9.23 4.91
CA THR A 167 6.07 9.31 3.52
C THR A 167 6.42 7.93 2.99
N GLU A 168 7.02 7.10 3.84
CA GLU A 168 7.27 5.69 3.62
C GLU A 168 6.53 4.91 4.70
N PHE A 169 5.85 3.84 4.33
CA PHE A 169 5.21 2.94 5.28
C PHE A 169 5.27 1.50 4.81
N LEU A 170 5.24 0.58 5.78
CA LEU A 170 5.10 -0.85 5.55
C LEU A 170 3.62 -1.18 5.43
N TRP A 171 3.30 -2.06 4.50
CA TRP A 171 1.94 -2.53 4.31
C TRP A 171 1.90 -3.93 3.72
N GLN A 172 0.68 -4.40 3.55
CA GLN A 172 0.35 -5.55 2.73
C GLN A 172 -0.56 -5.10 1.59
N GLU A 173 -0.32 -5.63 0.40
CA GLU A 173 -1.16 -5.42 -0.78
C GLU A 173 -1.46 -6.76 -1.46
N GLY A 174 -2.75 -7.09 -1.55
CA GLY A 174 -3.27 -8.30 -2.18
C GLY A 174 -3.83 -7.95 -3.56
N HIS A 175 -3.40 -8.70 -4.57
CA HIS A 175 -3.82 -8.51 -5.95
C HIS A 175 -4.32 -9.85 -6.48
N THR A 176 -5.58 -9.87 -6.91
CA THR A 176 -6.23 -11.10 -7.38
C THR A 176 -6.84 -10.91 -8.76
N ALA A 177 -6.85 -11.98 -9.54
CA ALA A 177 -7.50 -12.02 -10.85
C ALA A 177 -8.42 -13.23 -10.93
N HIS A 178 -9.63 -13.01 -11.47
CA HIS A 178 -10.71 -13.99 -11.49
C HIS A 178 -11.33 -14.09 -12.88
N ALA A 179 -11.92 -15.24 -13.18
CA ALA A 179 -12.56 -15.47 -14.47
C ALA A 179 -13.91 -14.74 -14.59
N THR A 180 -14.57 -14.53 -13.45
CA THR A 180 -15.90 -13.90 -13.39
C THR A 180 -15.96 -12.73 -12.41
N GLU A 181 -16.89 -11.81 -12.66
CA GLU A 181 -17.18 -10.69 -11.76
C GLU A 181 -17.62 -11.17 -10.37
N GLN A 182 -18.46 -12.20 -10.30
CA GLN A 182 -18.96 -12.71 -9.02
C GLN A 182 -17.81 -13.25 -8.14
N GLU A 183 -16.88 -14.02 -8.71
CA GLU A 183 -15.70 -14.50 -7.99
C GLU A 183 -14.85 -13.34 -7.45
N ALA A 184 -14.66 -12.28 -8.25
CA ALA A 184 -13.92 -11.09 -7.82
C ALA A 184 -14.62 -10.31 -6.70
N ILE A 185 -15.95 -10.20 -6.74
CA ILE A 185 -16.74 -9.56 -5.68
C ILE A 185 -16.68 -10.40 -4.40
N ASP A 186 -16.84 -11.72 -4.52
CA ASP A 186 -16.78 -12.66 -3.39
C ASP A 186 -15.41 -12.59 -2.70
N GLU A 187 -14.33 -12.55 -3.48
CA GLU A 187 -12.95 -12.34 -2.99
C GLU A 187 -12.81 -10.99 -2.27
N THR A 188 -13.32 -9.91 -2.88
CA THR A 188 -13.28 -8.57 -2.30
C THR A 188 -13.96 -8.55 -0.92
N ILE A 189 -15.12 -9.17 -0.80
CA ILE A 189 -15.88 -9.29 0.46
C ILE A 189 -15.17 -10.23 1.45
N GLN A 190 -14.57 -11.32 0.97
CA GLN A 190 -13.79 -12.23 1.81
C GLN A 190 -12.64 -11.47 2.50
N MET A 191 -11.86 -10.69 1.75
CA MET A 191 -10.73 -9.93 2.31
C MET A 191 -11.21 -8.83 3.26
N LEU A 192 -12.33 -8.16 2.97
CA LEU A 192 -12.96 -7.23 3.93
C LEU A 192 -13.25 -7.91 5.28
N ASN A 193 -13.79 -9.14 5.24
CA ASN A 193 -14.11 -9.90 6.45
C ASN A 193 -12.85 -10.39 7.17
N VAL A 194 -11.80 -10.77 6.44
CA VAL A 194 -10.49 -11.11 7.02
C VAL A 194 -9.91 -9.92 7.77
N TYR A 195 -9.92 -8.72 7.17
CA TYR A 195 -9.45 -7.51 7.85
C TYR A 195 -10.32 -7.14 9.06
N ALA A 196 -11.64 -7.30 8.97
CA ALA A 196 -12.54 -7.03 10.09
C ALA A 196 -12.31 -8.00 11.26
N ASP A 197 -12.23 -9.31 10.99
CA ASP A 197 -11.91 -10.31 12.02
C ASP A 197 -10.54 -10.07 12.64
N PHE A 198 -9.53 -9.74 11.82
CA PHE A 198 -8.22 -9.35 12.33
C PHE A 198 -8.31 -8.15 13.29
N ALA A 199 -9.00 -7.09 12.88
CA ALA A 199 -9.16 -5.88 13.70
C ALA A 199 -9.90 -6.17 15.01
N GLU A 200 -11.01 -6.91 14.97
CA GLU A 200 -11.86 -7.14 16.14
C GLU A 200 -11.29 -8.21 17.08
N THR A 201 -10.82 -9.32 16.54
CA THR A 201 -10.42 -10.50 17.32
C THR A 201 -8.97 -10.41 17.80
N TYR A 202 -8.06 -9.82 17.02
CA TYR A 202 -6.64 -9.79 17.35
C TYR A 202 -6.17 -8.43 17.85
N MET A 203 -6.68 -7.34 17.25
CA MET A 203 -6.32 -5.98 17.66
C MET A 203 -7.26 -5.41 18.72
N ALA A 204 -8.36 -6.10 19.04
CA ALA A 204 -9.42 -5.62 19.94
C ALA A 204 -9.96 -4.23 19.54
N MET A 205 -10.01 -3.97 18.23
CA MET A 205 -10.41 -2.70 17.64
C MET A 205 -11.75 -2.88 16.91
N PRO A 206 -12.87 -2.39 17.46
CA PRO A 206 -14.17 -2.50 16.80
C PRO A 206 -14.19 -1.67 15.52
N VAL A 207 -14.74 -2.23 14.44
CA VAL A 207 -14.79 -1.58 13.13
C VAL A 207 -16.18 -1.69 12.50
N ILE A 208 -16.48 -0.72 11.63
CA ILE A 208 -17.68 -0.75 10.80
C ILE A 208 -17.27 -1.14 9.38
N LYS A 209 -17.78 -2.28 8.91
CA LYS A 209 -17.68 -2.66 7.49
C LYS A 209 -18.62 -1.81 6.65
N GLY A 210 -18.13 -1.27 5.54
CA GLY A 210 -18.95 -0.46 4.64
C GLY A 210 -18.36 -0.32 3.24
N ILE A 211 -19.11 0.35 2.37
CA ILE A 211 -18.70 0.67 0.99
C ILE A 211 -18.54 2.18 0.90
N LYS A 212 -17.43 2.64 0.32
CA LYS A 212 -17.17 4.06 0.08
C LYS A 212 -18.15 4.64 -0.94
N SER A 213 -18.59 5.86 -0.69
CA SER A 213 -19.29 6.69 -1.69
C SER A 213 -18.41 6.88 -2.91
N ALA A 214 -19.01 7.12 -4.08
CA ALA A 214 -18.28 7.27 -5.34
C ALA A 214 -17.07 8.23 -5.27
N ASN A 215 -17.18 9.34 -4.54
CA ASN A 215 -16.10 10.34 -4.41
C ASN A 215 -14.92 9.90 -3.52
N GLU A 216 -15.09 8.83 -2.74
CA GLU A 216 -14.10 8.34 -1.75
C GLU A 216 -13.59 6.93 -2.12
N ARG A 217 -13.92 6.44 -3.32
CA ARG A 217 -13.41 5.16 -3.82
C ARG A 217 -11.96 5.31 -4.21
N PHE A 218 -11.26 4.19 -4.18
CA PHE A 218 -9.94 4.10 -4.79
C PHE A 218 -10.01 4.42 -6.29
N ALA A 219 -9.05 5.19 -6.78
CA ALA A 219 -8.97 5.53 -8.19
C ALA A 219 -8.86 4.25 -9.02
N GLY A 220 -9.74 4.09 -10.02
CA GLY A 220 -9.81 2.88 -10.83
C GLY A 220 -10.60 1.72 -10.24
N ALA A 221 -11.13 1.81 -9.01
CA ALA A 221 -12.04 0.80 -8.48
C ALA A 221 -13.49 1.03 -8.94
N VAL A 222 -14.21 -0.07 -9.18
CA VAL A 222 -15.68 -0.04 -9.33
C VAL A 222 -16.31 0.22 -7.97
N ASP A 223 -15.97 -0.59 -6.97
CA ASP A 223 -16.37 -0.40 -5.57
C ASP A 223 -15.17 -0.51 -4.64
N THR A 224 -15.20 0.26 -3.56
CA THR A 224 -14.21 0.18 -2.48
C THR A 224 -14.90 -0.15 -1.18
N TYR A 225 -14.62 -1.35 -0.68
CA TYR A 225 -15.04 -1.81 0.62
C TYR A 225 -13.99 -1.40 1.65
N CYS A 226 -14.41 -1.09 2.86
CA CYS A 226 -13.52 -0.62 3.92
C CYS A 226 -14.02 -1.01 5.30
N ILE A 227 -13.08 -1.06 6.25
CA ILE A 227 -13.35 -1.08 7.68
C ILE A 227 -13.01 0.29 8.27
N GLU A 228 -13.97 0.90 8.96
CA GLU A 228 -13.82 2.22 9.59
C GLU A 228 -13.79 2.06 11.12
N ALA A 229 -12.77 2.62 11.76
CA ALA A 229 -12.60 2.64 13.21
C ALA A 229 -12.86 4.05 13.77
N LEU A 230 -13.36 4.14 15.00
CA LEU A 230 -13.51 5.42 15.72
C LEU A 230 -12.37 5.58 16.74
N MET A 231 -11.57 6.63 16.56
CA MET A 231 -10.47 6.96 17.46
C MET A 231 -11.00 7.63 18.75
N GLN A 232 -10.18 7.63 19.81
CA GLN A 232 -10.58 8.19 21.11
C GLN A 232 -10.77 9.72 21.09
N ASP A 233 -10.25 10.42 20.07
CA ASP A 233 -10.53 11.84 19.83
C ASP A 233 -11.80 12.09 18.99
N GLY A 234 -12.58 11.05 18.73
CA GLY A 234 -13.84 11.13 17.99
C GLY A 234 -13.69 11.19 16.46
N LYS A 235 -12.48 11.04 15.93
CA LYS A 235 -12.23 10.99 14.48
C LYS A 235 -12.36 9.57 13.94
N ALA A 236 -12.88 9.46 12.73
CA ALA A 236 -12.85 8.20 11.99
C ALA A 236 -11.45 7.95 11.41
N LEU A 237 -11.06 6.68 11.34
CA LEU A 237 -9.85 6.20 10.68
C LEU A 237 -10.20 4.95 9.87
N GLN A 238 -9.92 4.99 8.56
CA GLN A 238 -9.98 3.80 7.73
C GLN A 238 -8.85 2.85 8.14
N ALA A 239 -9.21 1.65 8.58
CA ALA A 239 -8.29 0.66 9.11
C ALA A 239 -7.89 -0.44 8.10
N GLY A 240 -8.52 -0.44 6.92
CA GLY A 240 -8.26 -1.40 5.85
C GLY A 240 -9.24 -1.24 4.70
N THR A 241 -8.82 -1.61 3.50
CA THR A 241 -9.64 -1.56 2.28
C THR A 241 -9.53 -2.82 1.45
N SER A 242 -10.60 -3.09 0.70
CA SER A 242 -10.66 -4.17 -0.28
C SER A 242 -11.41 -3.64 -1.51
N HIS A 243 -10.83 -3.77 -2.70
CA HIS A 243 -11.30 -3.07 -3.88
C HIS A 243 -11.78 -4.06 -4.94
N PHE A 244 -13.03 -3.87 -5.41
CA PHE A 244 -13.47 -4.51 -6.63
C PHE A 244 -13.07 -3.63 -7.81
N LEU A 245 -12.03 -4.04 -8.54
CA LEU A 245 -11.43 -3.27 -9.63
C LEU A 245 -12.16 -3.43 -10.98
N GLY A 246 -13.11 -4.38 -11.06
CA GLY A 246 -13.75 -4.76 -12.32
C GLY A 246 -12.72 -5.17 -13.37
N GLN A 247 -12.85 -4.60 -14.56
CA GLN A 247 -11.93 -4.86 -15.68
C GLN A 247 -11.00 -3.66 -15.99
N ASN A 248 -10.96 -2.64 -15.13
CA ASN A 248 -10.27 -1.38 -15.45
C ASN A 248 -8.78 -1.59 -15.70
N PHE A 249 -8.10 -2.26 -14.76
CA PHE A 249 -6.68 -2.59 -14.88
C PHE A 249 -6.40 -3.68 -15.92
N ALA A 250 -7.25 -4.72 -16.00
CA ALA A 250 -7.12 -5.74 -17.03
C ALA A 250 -7.20 -5.15 -18.44
N LYS A 251 -8.08 -4.17 -18.69
CA LYS A 251 -8.14 -3.44 -19.96
C LYS A 251 -6.94 -2.53 -20.18
N ALA A 252 -6.51 -1.80 -19.14
CA ALA A 252 -5.36 -0.90 -19.21
C ALA A 252 -4.07 -1.62 -19.62
N PHE A 253 -3.87 -2.84 -19.10
CA PHE A 253 -2.66 -3.65 -19.34
C PHE A 253 -2.87 -4.79 -20.33
N ASP A 254 -4.02 -4.84 -21.01
CA ASP A 254 -4.36 -5.87 -22.02
C ASP A 254 -4.17 -7.30 -21.49
N VAL A 255 -4.65 -7.54 -20.27
CA VAL A 255 -4.70 -8.86 -19.63
C VAL A 255 -5.98 -9.57 -20.08
N LYS A 256 -5.82 -10.68 -20.78
CA LYS A 256 -6.91 -11.49 -21.34
C LYS A 256 -6.60 -12.97 -21.11
N PHE A 257 -7.61 -13.83 -21.20
CA PHE A 257 -7.44 -15.27 -21.08
C PHE A 257 -8.37 -16.00 -22.03
N SER A 258 -7.95 -17.17 -22.52
CA SER A 258 -8.85 -18.05 -23.26
C SER A 258 -9.78 -18.81 -22.31
N ASP A 259 -11.09 -18.72 -22.53
CA ASP A 259 -12.13 -19.42 -21.77
C ASP A 259 -12.18 -20.93 -22.08
N LYS A 260 -13.12 -21.65 -21.45
CA LYS A 260 -13.29 -23.11 -21.64
C LYS A 260 -13.70 -23.49 -23.07
N GLN A 261 -14.15 -22.52 -23.86
CA GLN A 261 -14.55 -22.66 -25.26
C GLN A 261 -13.48 -22.13 -26.22
N ASN A 262 -12.27 -21.83 -25.72
CA ASN A 262 -11.15 -21.23 -26.47
C ASN A 262 -11.49 -19.87 -27.10
N LYS A 263 -12.37 -19.09 -26.48
CA LYS A 263 -12.58 -17.68 -26.83
C LYS A 263 -11.74 -16.80 -25.92
N LEU A 264 -11.12 -15.78 -26.52
CA LEU A 264 -10.34 -14.76 -25.82
C LEU A 264 -11.24 -13.72 -25.14
#